data_AF-A0A0J6FRH6-F1
#
_entry.id   AF-A0A0J6FRH6-F1
#
_cell.length_a   1.000
_cell.length_b   1.000
_cell.length_c   1.000
_cell.angle_alpha   90.00
_cell.angle_beta   90.00
_cell.angle_gamma   90.00
#
_symmetry.space_group_name_H-M   'P 1'
#
loop_
_entity.id
_entity.type
_entity.pdbx_description
1 polymer ?
#
loop_
_entity_poly.entity_id
_entity_poly.type
_entity_poly.pdbx_seq_one_letter_code
_entity_poly.pdbx_strand_id
1 'polypeptide(L)'
;MPPDRSCFTALNLQPDFTLPECMDYFTLSAAPNTDLWRKPPDRETTTAPILFTSLRQPFVIAEVTVTADWEMEWDQGGLVIFAGPVPRPPPPPSSQPSQQQQQQQRRQASGSSTQQQQQPPSQAPPPPYPSLPTGPNKWVKAGLEFSAGTVNASSVSATADGADWCLSPLAPPNVPTSITSLRIKLERIGHSLWVWYQIPGLISAQAERTPGAIGSSWRKLREVTWFFWGVEDKSVHVGVYASRPANLSMESTMWAARNGGRYVSGLDGGGGHGGPANGLVVEFEDLEIF
;
A
#
# COMPACT_ATOMS: atom_id res chain seq x y z
N MET A 1 11.64 -17.20 8.13
CA MET A 1 10.61 -17.98 8.86
C MET A 1 9.35 -17.14 8.83
N PRO A 2 8.19 -17.71 8.49
CA PRO A 2 6.93 -16.96 8.42
C PRO A 2 6.62 -16.30 9.77
N PRO A 3 6.04 -15.09 9.75
CA PRO A 3 5.56 -14.45 10.97
C PRO A 3 4.37 -15.20 11.57
N ASP A 4 4.26 -15.20 12.89
CA ASP A 4 3.13 -15.81 13.61
C ASP A 4 1.81 -15.12 13.23
N ARG A 5 0.81 -15.90 12.78
CA ARG A 5 -0.52 -15.40 12.38
C ARG A 5 -1.20 -14.58 13.48
N SER A 6 -0.94 -14.89 14.76
CA SER A 6 -1.54 -14.18 15.90
C SER A 6 -1.07 -12.72 16.02
N CYS A 7 0.01 -12.36 15.33
CA CYS A 7 0.52 -11.00 15.24
C CYS A 7 -0.20 -10.15 14.17
N PHE A 8 -1.07 -10.75 13.35
CA PHE A 8 -1.75 -10.05 12.25
C PHE A 8 -3.11 -9.48 12.66
N THR A 9 -3.41 -8.31 12.09
CA THR A 9 -4.70 -7.63 12.14
C THR A 9 -5.22 -7.46 10.73
N ALA A 10 -6.50 -7.77 10.54
CA ALA A 10 -7.22 -7.54 9.30
C ALA A 10 -7.78 -6.12 9.24
N LEU A 11 -7.67 -5.48 8.08
CA LEU A 11 -8.25 -4.17 7.79
C LEU A 11 -8.99 -4.23 6.45
N ASN A 12 -10.19 -3.64 6.42
CA ASN A 12 -11.09 -3.63 5.25
C ASN A 12 -11.44 -5.01 4.68
N LEU A 13 -11.54 -5.99 5.57
CA LEU A 13 -11.99 -7.35 5.26
C LEU A 13 -13.40 -7.57 5.82
N GLN A 14 -14.09 -8.59 5.29
CA GLN A 14 -15.43 -8.92 5.73
C GLN A 14 -15.45 -9.33 7.22
N PRO A 15 -16.56 -9.09 7.95
CA PRO A 15 -16.65 -9.42 9.37
C PRO A 15 -16.44 -10.92 9.69
N ASP A 16 -16.72 -11.80 8.74
CA ASP A 16 -16.55 -13.25 8.83
C ASP A 16 -15.18 -13.73 8.35
N PHE A 17 -14.29 -12.81 7.95
CA PHE A 17 -12.93 -13.15 7.54
C PHE A 17 -12.16 -13.80 8.70
N THR A 18 -11.53 -14.92 8.38
CA THR A 18 -10.61 -15.60 9.30
C THR A 18 -9.20 -15.48 8.76
N LEU A 19 -8.24 -15.19 9.66
CA LEU A 19 -6.82 -15.13 9.28
C LEU A 19 -6.38 -16.49 8.71
N PRO A 20 -5.47 -16.52 7.72
CA PRO A 20 -4.89 -17.75 7.21
C PRO A 20 -4.32 -18.66 8.32
N GLU A 21 -4.31 -19.97 8.08
CA GLU A 21 -3.77 -20.95 9.06
C GLU A 21 -2.26 -20.80 9.28
N CYS A 22 -1.53 -20.46 8.23
CA CYS A 22 -0.12 -20.08 8.26
C CYS A 22 0.11 -18.88 7.33
N MET A 23 1.24 -18.18 7.55
CA MET A 23 1.65 -17.04 6.74
C MET A 23 2.69 -17.41 5.67
N ASP A 24 2.93 -18.71 5.44
CA ASP A 24 3.83 -19.20 4.38
C ASP A 24 3.20 -19.10 2.99
N TYR A 25 1.92 -19.45 2.88
CA TYR A 25 1.13 -19.39 1.66
C TYR A 25 -0.32 -19.07 2.01
N PHE A 26 -0.88 -18.02 1.41
CA PHE A 26 -2.28 -17.65 1.59
C PHE A 26 -2.78 -16.73 0.49
N THR A 27 -4.11 -16.54 0.42
CA THR A 27 -4.74 -15.64 -0.55
C THR A 27 -5.43 -14.48 0.13
N LEU A 28 -5.41 -13.31 -0.52
CA LEU A 28 -6.20 -12.14 -0.14
C LEU A 28 -7.04 -11.68 -1.33
N SER A 29 -8.35 -11.60 -1.12
CA SER A 29 -9.29 -11.16 -2.16
C SER A 29 -9.61 -9.68 -2.04
N ALA A 30 -9.63 -8.96 -3.16
CA ALA A 30 -10.03 -7.57 -3.27
C ALA A 30 -11.26 -7.41 -4.17
N ALA A 31 -12.36 -6.92 -3.59
CA ALA A 31 -13.55 -6.57 -4.36
C ALA A 31 -13.31 -5.32 -5.24
N PRO A 32 -14.13 -5.07 -6.28
CA PRO A 32 -14.11 -3.82 -7.02
C PRO A 32 -14.22 -2.57 -6.12
N ASN A 33 -13.67 -1.44 -6.55
CA ASN A 33 -13.60 -0.17 -5.82
C ASN A 33 -12.76 -0.20 -4.52
N THR A 34 -11.77 -1.08 -4.45
CA THR A 34 -10.82 -1.13 -3.34
C THR A 34 -9.51 -0.43 -3.72
N ASP A 35 -9.02 0.48 -2.89
CA ASP A 35 -7.76 1.21 -3.12
C ASP A 35 -7.14 1.74 -1.81
N LEU A 36 -5.85 2.04 -1.86
CA LEU A 36 -5.09 2.77 -0.86
C LEU A 36 -4.40 3.96 -1.53
N TRP A 37 -4.94 5.16 -1.35
CA TRP A 37 -4.46 6.36 -2.03
C TRP A 37 -4.67 7.63 -1.20
N ARG A 38 -3.78 8.61 -1.34
CA ARG A 38 -3.92 9.94 -0.72
C ARG A 38 -3.91 11.03 -1.77
N LYS A 39 -5.03 11.72 -1.92
CA LYS A 39 -5.19 12.89 -2.78
C LYS A 39 -5.08 14.17 -1.92
N PRO A 40 -4.21 15.14 -2.28
CA PRO A 40 -4.15 16.43 -1.60
C PRO A 40 -5.49 17.21 -1.71
N PRO A 41 -5.86 18.05 -0.73
CA PRO A 41 -5.10 18.36 0.49
C PRO A 41 -5.28 17.36 1.64
N ASP A 42 -6.36 16.57 1.68
CA ASP A 42 -6.69 15.71 2.82
C ASP A 42 -7.62 14.52 2.48
N ARG A 43 -7.78 14.19 1.18
CA ARG A 43 -8.67 13.09 0.77
C ARG A 43 -7.93 11.77 0.75
N GLU A 44 -8.23 10.91 1.71
CA GLU A 44 -7.66 9.56 1.84
C GLU A 44 -8.68 8.49 1.44
N THR A 45 -8.25 7.57 0.56
CA THR A 45 -8.97 6.34 0.20
C THR A 45 -8.25 5.18 0.87
N THR A 46 -8.94 4.46 1.75
CA THR A 46 -8.38 3.34 2.54
C THR A 46 -9.36 2.18 2.56
N THR A 47 -9.68 1.66 1.38
CA THR A 47 -10.65 0.57 1.19
C THR A 47 -9.99 -0.75 0.80
N ALA A 48 -8.69 -0.75 0.46
CA ALA A 48 -7.92 -1.96 0.17
C ALA A 48 -7.90 -2.93 1.36
N PRO A 49 -8.23 -4.22 1.14
CA PRO A 49 -7.96 -5.29 2.10
C PRO A 49 -6.48 -5.36 2.45
N ILE A 50 -6.19 -5.40 3.75
CA ILE A 50 -4.82 -5.42 4.28
C ILE A 50 -4.75 -6.41 5.44
N LEU A 51 -3.70 -7.23 5.46
CA LEU A 51 -3.26 -7.99 6.64
C LEU A 51 -1.92 -7.42 7.10
N PHE A 52 -1.87 -6.86 8.31
CA PHE A 52 -0.65 -6.24 8.83
C PHE A 52 -0.34 -6.65 10.26
N THR A 53 0.93 -6.57 10.62
CA THR A 53 1.39 -6.68 12.00
C THR A 53 1.90 -5.34 12.53
N SER A 54 1.83 -5.16 13.85
CA SER A 54 2.37 -3.99 14.54
C SER A 54 3.69 -4.38 15.19
N LEU A 55 4.78 -3.75 14.76
CA LEU A 55 6.12 -4.16 15.18
C LEU A 55 6.40 -3.74 16.62
N ARG A 56 7.11 -4.60 17.35
CA ARG A 56 7.63 -4.28 18.71
C ARG A 56 9.11 -3.94 18.70
N GLN A 57 9.79 -4.31 17.62
CA GLN A 57 11.21 -4.09 17.38
C GLN A 57 11.36 -3.18 16.15
N PRO A 58 12.53 -2.53 15.98
CA PRO A 58 12.79 -1.75 14.78
C PRO A 58 12.65 -2.60 13.53
N PHE A 59 11.84 -2.15 12.57
CA PHE A 59 11.74 -2.78 11.25
C PHE A 59 13.10 -2.87 10.58
N VAL A 60 13.44 -4.04 10.06
CA VAL A 60 14.64 -4.29 9.28
C VAL A 60 14.26 -4.56 7.83
N ILE A 61 13.40 -5.54 7.59
CA ILE A 61 13.10 -6.04 6.26
C ILE A 61 11.74 -6.74 6.21
N ALA A 62 11.04 -6.63 5.08
CA ALA A 62 9.91 -7.47 4.76
C ALA A 62 9.99 -7.91 3.30
N GLU A 63 9.68 -9.18 3.04
CA GLU A 63 9.69 -9.75 1.69
C GLU A 63 8.45 -10.62 1.49
N VAL A 64 7.95 -10.67 0.25
CA VAL A 64 6.90 -11.60 -0.16
C VAL A 64 6.93 -11.79 -1.67
N THR A 65 6.55 -12.97 -2.14
CA THR A 65 6.20 -13.20 -3.54
C THR A 65 4.70 -13.02 -3.70
N VAL A 66 4.28 -12.17 -4.65
CA VAL A 66 2.86 -12.02 -5.01
C VAL A 66 2.60 -12.60 -6.39
N THR A 67 1.47 -13.28 -6.53
CA THR A 67 0.98 -13.83 -7.80
C THR A 67 -0.51 -13.56 -7.94
N ALA A 68 -0.96 -13.17 -9.13
CA ALA A 68 -2.38 -13.06 -9.45
C ALA A 68 -2.61 -13.08 -10.97
N ASP A 69 -3.85 -13.26 -11.36
CA ASP A 69 -4.33 -12.96 -12.71
C ASP A 69 -4.63 -11.46 -12.80
N TRP A 70 -3.64 -10.68 -13.27
CA TRP A 70 -3.74 -9.23 -13.39
C TRP A 70 -4.48 -8.83 -14.66
N GLU A 71 -5.74 -8.44 -14.54
CA GLU A 71 -6.63 -8.32 -15.70
C GLU A 71 -7.20 -6.91 -15.85
N MET A 72 -7.47 -6.24 -14.73
CA MET A 72 -8.14 -4.94 -14.73
C MET A 72 -7.12 -3.83 -14.52
N GLU A 73 -7.33 -2.70 -15.20
CA GLU A 73 -6.53 -1.49 -15.01
C GLU A 73 -6.52 -1.13 -13.52
N TRP A 74 -5.30 -1.01 -12.98
CA TRP A 74 -4.96 -0.75 -11.58
C TRP A 74 -5.14 -1.92 -10.62
N ASP A 75 -5.30 -3.17 -11.08
CA ASP A 75 -5.17 -4.35 -10.20
C ASP A 75 -3.79 -4.34 -9.53
N GLN A 76 -3.76 -4.54 -8.21
CA GLN A 76 -2.58 -4.36 -7.37
C GLN A 76 -2.47 -5.42 -6.26
N GLY A 77 -1.23 -5.83 -5.96
CA GLY A 77 -0.92 -6.64 -4.79
C GLY A 77 0.54 -6.54 -4.39
N GLY A 78 0.82 -6.60 -3.09
CA GLY A 78 2.19 -6.45 -2.59
C GLY A 78 2.29 -6.19 -1.09
N LEU A 79 3.37 -5.53 -0.69
CA LEU A 79 3.64 -5.10 0.68
C LEU A 79 3.12 -3.68 0.94
N VAL A 80 2.70 -3.44 2.17
CA VAL A 80 2.39 -2.11 2.70
C VAL A 80 3.08 -1.89 4.03
N ILE A 81 3.62 -0.69 4.24
CA ILE A 81 4.21 -0.26 5.51
C ILE A 81 3.66 1.11 5.91
N PHE A 82 3.20 1.22 7.14
CA PHE A 82 2.72 2.44 7.77
C PHE A 82 3.70 2.89 8.84
N ALA A 83 3.91 4.19 8.93
CA ALA A 83 4.61 4.86 10.01
C ALA A 83 3.64 5.87 10.64
N GLY A 84 3.21 5.56 11.86
CA GLY A 84 2.09 6.21 12.53
C GLY A 84 0.80 5.37 12.48
N PRO A 85 -0.32 5.89 12.99
CA PRO A 85 -1.62 5.22 12.95
C PRO A 85 -1.96 4.66 11.57
N VAL A 86 -2.36 3.39 11.51
CA VAL A 86 -2.92 2.81 10.29
C VAL A 86 -4.20 3.57 9.92
N PRO A 87 -4.31 4.12 8.71
CA PRO A 87 -5.50 4.83 8.27
C PRO A 87 -6.73 3.92 8.35
N ARG A 88 -7.76 4.37 9.05
CA ARG A 88 -9.05 3.66 9.17
C ARG A 88 -10.16 4.50 8.54
N PRO A 89 -11.18 3.86 7.94
CA PRO A 89 -12.39 4.57 7.56
C PRO A 89 -12.98 5.32 8.76
N PRO A 90 -13.56 6.51 8.57
CA PRO A 90 -14.26 7.19 9.65
C PRO A 90 -15.41 6.30 10.17
N PRO A 91 -15.67 6.28 11.48
CA PRO A 91 -16.85 5.60 12.01
C PRO A 91 -18.12 6.17 11.38
N PRO A 92 -19.19 5.38 11.23
CA PRO A 92 -20.47 5.88 10.72
C PRO A 92 -20.92 7.09 11.57
N PRO A 93 -21.54 8.11 10.95
CA PRO A 93 -21.91 9.31 11.67
C PRO A 93 -22.87 8.97 12.81
N SER A 94 -22.39 9.09 14.05
CA SER A 94 -23.26 9.16 15.22
C SER A 94 -24.08 10.43 15.11
N SER A 95 -25.41 10.32 15.12
CA SER A 95 -26.34 11.45 15.13
C SER A 95 -26.09 12.34 16.34
N GLN A 96 -25.34 13.44 16.16
CA GLN A 96 -25.16 14.50 17.16
C GLN A 96 -25.94 15.77 16.75
N PRO A 97 -26.49 16.53 17.71
CA PRO A 97 -27.31 17.71 17.43
C PRO A 97 -26.50 18.88 16.85
N SER A 98 -27.18 19.71 16.07
CA SER A 98 -26.71 20.78 15.19
C SER A 98 -25.83 21.85 15.86
N GLN A 99 -24.71 22.19 15.18
CA GLN A 99 -23.74 23.26 15.49
C GLN A 99 -24.27 24.70 15.30
N GLN A 100 -25.49 25.02 15.71
CA GLN A 100 -26.04 26.38 15.55
C GLN A 100 -25.85 27.32 16.76
N GLN A 101 -25.17 26.90 17.83
CA GLN A 101 -25.04 27.73 19.05
C GLN A 101 -23.64 28.30 19.36
N GLN A 102 -22.60 28.06 18.57
CA GLN A 102 -21.24 28.56 18.88
C GLN A 102 -20.77 29.81 18.10
N GLN A 103 -21.62 30.42 17.28
CA GLN A 103 -21.22 31.56 16.44
C GLN A 103 -21.52 32.97 17.00
N GLN A 104 -21.95 33.09 18.27
CA GLN A 104 -22.35 34.39 18.85
C GLN A 104 -21.40 34.99 19.91
N GLN A 105 -20.20 34.45 20.14
CA GLN A 105 -19.25 34.99 21.14
C GLN A 105 -17.87 35.43 20.62
N ARG A 106 -17.70 35.65 19.31
CA ARG A 106 -16.41 36.10 18.73
C ARG A 106 -16.39 37.52 18.17
N ARG A 107 -17.24 38.41 18.67
CA ARG A 107 -17.23 39.84 18.32
C ARG A 107 -17.04 40.71 19.57
N GLN A 108 -15.82 40.75 20.11
CA GLN A 108 -15.33 41.83 20.97
C GLN A 108 -13.85 41.58 21.33
N ALA A 109 -12.94 42.18 20.56
CA ALA A 109 -11.59 42.59 20.98
C ALA A 109 -10.81 43.08 19.75
N SER A 110 -11.00 44.34 19.38
CA SER A 110 -10.13 45.05 18.45
C SER A 110 -9.71 46.36 19.10
N GLY A 111 -8.44 46.44 19.51
CA GLY A 111 -7.90 47.67 20.08
C GLY A 111 -6.46 47.51 20.57
N SER A 112 -5.51 47.95 19.75
CA SER A 112 -4.41 48.86 20.10
C SER A 112 -3.15 48.54 19.29
N SER A 113 -2.69 49.59 18.62
CA SER A 113 -1.47 49.68 17.83
C SER A 113 -0.28 49.97 18.75
N THR A 114 0.88 49.41 18.44
CA THR A 114 2.15 49.91 18.97
C THR A 114 3.22 49.83 17.90
N GLN A 115 3.89 50.96 17.68
CA GLN A 115 4.95 51.18 16.71
C GLN A 115 6.23 50.43 17.14
N GLN A 116 6.88 49.75 16.21
CA GLN A 116 8.25 49.22 16.39
C GLN A 116 9.21 49.88 15.40
N GLN A 117 10.28 50.45 15.95
CA GLN A 117 11.42 51.04 15.25
C GLN A 117 12.26 49.95 14.56
N GLN A 118 12.70 50.25 13.33
CA GLN A 118 13.50 49.37 12.48
C GLN A 118 14.99 49.42 12.87
N GLN A 119 15.59 48.25 13.11
CA GLN A 119 17.04 48.03 13.12
C GLN A 119 17.47 47.31 11.83
N PRO A 120 18.71 47.48 11.33
CA PRO A 120 19.16 46.91 10.07
C PRO A 120 19.35 45.37 10.15
N PRO A 121 19.24 44.64 9.03
CA PRO A 121 19.14 43.19 9.05
C PRO A 121 20.49 42.52 9.31
N SER A 122 20.65 41.89 10.47
CA SER A 122 21.55 40.74 10.61
C SER A 122 20.91 39.53 9.92
N GLN A 123 21.70 38.74 9.20
CA GLN A 123 21.24 37.53 8.52
C GLN A 123 20.52 36.62 9.52
N ALA A 124 19.20 36.49 9.36
CA ALA A 124 18.41 35.58 10.17
C ALA A 124 18.89 34.13 9.90
N PRO A 125 19.12 33.32 10.95
CA PRO A 125 19.30 31.89 10.74
C PRO A 125 18.08 31.32 9.99
N PRO A 126 18.26 30.26 9.18
CA PRO A 126 17.15 29.65 8.46
C PRO A 126 16.00 29.37 9.44
N PRO A 127 14.74 29.57 9.02
CA PRO A 127 13.60 29.38 9.90
C PRO A 127 13.67 27.98 10.50
N PRO A 128 13.54 27.83 11.83
CA PRO A 128 13.46 26.51 12.43
C PRO A 128 12.34 25.74 11.74
N TYR A 129 12.63 24.50 11.33
CA TYR A 129 11.62 23.65 10.70
C TYR A 129 10.36 23.67 11.56
N PRO A 130 9.17 23.92 10.98
CA PRO A 130 7.95 23.93 11.75
C PRO A 130 7.82 22.59 12.48
N SER A 131 7.63 22.66 13.80
CA SER A 131 7.33 21.48 14.61
C SER A 131 6.04 20.87 14.09
N LEU A 132 6.15 19.74 13.37
CA LEU A 132 5.01 19.02 12.84
C LEU A 132 4.13 18.55 14.02
N PRO A 133 2.84 18.93 14.07
CA PRO A 133 1.93 18.43 15.09
C PRO A 133 1.72 16.94 14.86
N THR A 134 2.05 16.09 15.86
CA THR A 134 1.86 14.62 15.87
C THR A 134 2.40 13.89 14.62
N GLY A 135 3.43 13.06 14.78
CA GLY A 135 4.22 12.47 13.68
C GLY A 135 3.43 12.08 12.41
N PRO A 136 3.97 12.32 11.21
CA PRO A 136 3.20 12.24 9.97
C PRO A 136 2.70 10.80 9.72
N ASN A 137 1.41 10.63 9.46
CA ASN A 137 0.81 9.37 8.97
C ASN A 137 1.39 9.06 7.58
N LYS A 138 2.56 8.43 7.54
CA LYS A 138 3.24 8.08 6.30
C LYS A 138 2.93 6.63 5.98
N TRP A 139 2.80 6.33 4.70
CA TRP A 139 2.75 4.94 4.27
C TRP A 139 3.40 4.76 2.92
N VAL A 140 3.90 3.55 2.69
CA VAL A 140 4.39 3.12 1.39
C VAL A 140 3.70 1.80 1.07
N LYS A 141 3.13 1.70 -0.13
CA LYS A 141 2.74 0.41 -0.73
C LYS A 141 3.67 0.12 -1.91
N ALA A 142 4.02 -1.13 -2.11
CA ALA A 142 4.83 -1.56 -3.23
C ALA A 142 4.49 -2.99 -3.62
N GLY A 143 4.53 -3.28 -4.91
CA GLY A 143 4.10 -4.57 -5.42
C GLY A 143 4.02 -4.63 -6.93
N LEU A 144 3.23 -5.57 -7.43
CA LEU A 144 2.89 -5.66 -8.85
C LEU A 144 1.59 -4.87 -9.09
N GLU A 145 1.59 -4.07 -10.14
CA GLU A 145 0.43 -3.31 -10.59
C GLU A 145 0.22 -3.45 -12.10
N PHE A 146 -0.99 -3.81 -12.53
CA PHE A 146 -1.37 -3.72 -13.93
C PHE A 146 -1.81 -2.31 -14.27
N SER A 147 -1.06 -1.62 -15.13
CA SER A 147 -1.45 -0.30 -15.61
C SER A 147 -0.85 -0.02 -16.97
N ALA A 148 -1.57 0.76 -17.78
CA ALA A 148 -1.17 1.15 -19.13
C ALA A 148 -0.86 -0.05 -20.04
N GLY A 149 -1.63 -1.14 -19.88
CA GLY A 149 -1.53 -2.34 -20.71
C GLY A 149 -0.32 -3.24 -20.43
N THR A 150 0.34 -3.09 -19.28
CA THR A 150 1.40 -4.01 -18.82
C THR A 150 1.37 -4.18 -17.30
N VAL A 151 1.98 -5.26 -16.83
CA VAL A 151 2.37 -5.41 -15.42
C VAL A 151 3.62 -4.57 -15.13
N ASN A 152 3.62 -3.92 -13.98
CA ASN A 152 4.67 -3.02 -13.51
C ASN A 152 5.10 -3.43 -12.10
N ALA A 153 6.38 -3.25 -11.76
CA ALA A 153 6.76 -3.05 -10.37
C ALA A 153 6.36 -1.62 -9.98
N SER A 154 5.53 -1.48 -8.96
CA SER A 154 4.91 -0.22 -8.55
C SER A 154 5.26 0.13 -7.11
N SER A 155 5.36 1.43 -6.82
CA SER A 155 5.43 1.93 -5.46
C SER A 155 4.71 3.27 -5.32
N VAL A 156 3.94 3.41 -4.26
CA VAL A 156 3.33 4.68 -3.85
C VAL A 156 3.84 5.04 -2.46
N SER A 157 4.33 6.26 -2.28
CA SER A 157 4.72 6.83 -1.00
C SER A 157 3.78 7.97 -0.68
N ALA A 158 3.12 7.92 0.47
CA ALA A 158 2.22 8.96 0.92
C ALA A 158 2.73 9.64 2.19
N THR A 159 2.71 10.97 2.14
CA THR A 159 3.03 11.91 3.22
C THR A 159 1.84 12.85 3.43
N ALA A 160 1.92 13.79 4.37
CA ALA A 160 0.80 14.68 4.69
C ALA A 160 0.34 15.55 3.50
N ASP A 161 1.22 15.76 2.53
CA ASP A 161 1.02 16.56 1.32
C ASP A 161 0.43 15.76 0.14
N GLY A 162 0.36 14.43 0.20
CA GLY A 162 -0.22 13.60 -0.86
C GLY A 162 0.49 12.27 -1.08
N ALA A 163 0.01 11.52 -2.08
CA ALA A 163 0.66 10.31 -2.59
C ALA A 163 1.50 10.61 -3.84
N ASP A 164 2.72 10.07 -3.85
CA ASP A 164 3.66 10.09 -4.97
C ASP A 164 3.87 8.66 -5.50
N TRP A 165 3.56 8.44 -6.77
CA TRP A 165 3.44 7.13 -7.41
C TRP A 165 4.47 6.96 -8.53
N CYS A 166 5.14 5.79 -8.55
CA CYS A 166 6.04 5.40 -9.61
C CYS A 166 5.75 3.99 -10.14
N LEU A 167 6.06 3.79 -11.42
CA LEU A 167 5.92 2.52 -12.14
C LEU A 167 7.23 2.18 -12.86
N SER A 168 7.59 0.90 -12.84
CA SER A 168 8.66 0.31 -13.65
C SER A 168 8.08 -0.84 -14.48
N PRO A 169 7.89 -0.67 -15.80
CA PRO A 169 7.33 -1.71 -16.66
C PRO A 169 8.17 -2.98 -16.65
N LEU A 170 7.51 -4.13 -16.51
CA LEU A 170 8.18 -5.45 -16.52
C LEU A 170 8.13 -6.12 -17.89
N ALA A 171 7.24 -5.66 -18.77
CA ALA A 171 7.09 -6.11 -20.15
C ALA A 171 6.71 -4.94 -21.08
N PRO A 172 6.85 -5.10 -22.40
CA PRO A 172 6.32 -4.12 -23.35
C PRO A 172 4.79 -3.96 -23.22
N PRO A 173 4.27 -2.72 -23.20
CA PRO A 173 2.83 -2.47 -23.15
C PRO A 173 2.05 -3.14 -24.28
N ASN A 174 0.87 -3.69 -23.95
CA ASN A 174 -0.05 -4.34 -24.88
C ASN A 174 0.52 -5.57 -25.60
N VAL A 175 1.61 -6.14 -25.08
CA VAL A 175 2.18 -7.40 -25.53
C VAL A 175 1.91 -8.47 -24.47
N PRO A 176 1.41 -9.66 -24.85
CA PRO A 176 1.23 -10.75 -23.90
C PRO A 176 2.52 -11.06 -23.16
N THR A 177 2.44 -11.21 -21.85
CA THR A 177 3.55 -11.54 -20.97
C THR A 177 3.16 -12.70 -20.07
N SER A 178 4.14 -13.55 -19.74
CA SER A 178 3.97 -14.63 -18.76
C SER A 178 4.31 -14.17 -17.33
N ILE A 179 4.62 -12.88 -17.14
CA ILE A 179 4.94 -12.33 -15.82
C ILE A 179 3.64 -12.10 -15.07
N THR A 180 3.31 -13.03 -14.17
CA THR A 180 2.19 -12.94 -13.23
C THR A 180 2.64 -12.79 -11.78
N SER A 181 3.95 -12.94 -11.53
CA SER A 181 4.52 -12.92 -10.18
C SER A 181 5.62 -11.88 -10.01
N LEU A 182 5.72 -11.34 -8.80
CA LEU A 182 6.79 -10.43 -8.40
C LEU A 182 7.20 -10.74 -6.96
N ARG A 183 8.50 -10.91 -6.71
CA ARG A 183 9.02 -10.87 -5.33
C ARG A 183 9.35 -9.44 -4.99
N ILE A 184 8.74 -8.91 -3.93
CA ILE A 184 8.90 -7.53 -3.48
C ILE A 184 9.58 -7.52 -2.11
N LYS A 185 10.46 -6.53 -1.89
CA LYS A 185 11.18 -6.34 -0.64
C LYS A 185 11.18 -4.89 -0.19
N LEU A 186 10.88 -4.69 1.08
CA LEU A 186 11.02 -3.44 1.82
C LEU A 186 12.19 -3.59 2.79
N GLU A 187 13.12 -2.64 2.80
CA GLU A 187 14.33 -2.72 3.63
C GLU A 187 14.61 -1.36 4.28
N ARG A 188 14.86 -1.35 5.59
CA ARG A 188 15.26 -0.13 6.31
C ARG A 188 16.76 0.08 6.22
N ILE A 189 17.15 1.22 5.66
CA ILE A 189 18.54 1.68 5.64
C ILE A 189 18.63 3.01 6.39
N GLY A 190 19.02 2.96 7.67
CA GLY A 190 19.01 4.11 8.57
C GLY A 190 17.60 4.67 8.76
N HIS A 191 17.36 5.88 8.27
CA HIS A 191 16.03 6.51 8.27
C HIS A 191 15.27 6.37 6.94
N SER A 192 15.87 5.74 5.94
CA SER A 192 15.27 5.53 4.62
C SER A 192 14.59 4.17 4.53
N LEU A 193 13.54 4.09 3.71
CA LEU A 193 12.94 2.85 3.27
C LEU A 193 13.35 2.60 1.82
N TRP A 194 13.98 1.46 1.55
CA TRP A 194 14.33 1.02 0.21
C TRP A 194 13.35 -0.03 -0.27
N VAL A 195 12.96 0.08 -1.54
CA VAL A 195 12.03 -0.82 -2.21
C VAL A 195 12.77 -1.54 -3.33
N TRP A 196 12.75 -2.87 -3.30
CA TRP A 196 13.41 -3.74 -4.26
C TRP A 196 12.42 -4.76 -4.82
N TYR A 197 12.71 -5.27 -6.02
CA TYR A 197 11.94 -6.36 -6.60
C TYR A 197 12.80 -7.36 -7.36
N GLN A 198 12.27 -8.56 -7.54
CA GLN A 198 12.77 -9.59 -8.44
C GLN A 198 11.61 -10.17 -9.24
N ILE A 199 11.91 -10.64 -10.45
CA ILE A 199 10.94 -11.38 -11.26
C ILE A 199 11.30 -12.87 -11.11
N PRO A 200 10.45 -13.68 -10.44
CA PRO A 200 10.69 -15.11 -10.29
C PRO A 200 10.91 -15.81 -11.65
N GLY A 201 11.83 -16.77 -11.70
CA GLY A 201 12.11 -17.57 -12.91
C GLY A 201 12.87 -16.87 -14.05
N LEU A 202 13.18 -15.57 -13.92
CA LEU A 202 13.92 -14.81 -14.94
C LEU A 202 15.45 -14.88 -14.76
N ILE A 203 15.92 -15.55 -13.71
CA ILE A 203 17.33 -15.81 -13.43
C ILE A 203 17.61 -17.26 -13.77
N SER A 204 18.69 -17.54 -14.50
CA SER A 204 19.02 -18.92 -14.86
C SER A 204 19.37 -19.72 -13.61
N ALA A 205 18.96 -21.00 -13.55
CA ALA A 205 19.33 -21.93 -12.49
C ALA A 205 20.88 -22.07 -12.33
N GLN A 206 21.65 -21.66 -13.34
CA GLN A 206 23.09 -21.57 -13.32
C GLN A 206 23.59 -20.33 -12.57
N ALA A 207 22.91 -19.18 -12.68
CA ALA A 207 23.24 -17.98 -11.92
C ALA A 207 22.95 -18.19 -10.43
N GLU A 208 21.85 -18.85 -10.06
CA GLU A 208 21.47 -19.15 -8.66
C GLU A 208 22.52 -19.92 -7.83
N ARG A 209 23.54 -20.52 -8.46
CA ARG A 209 24.57 -21.34 -7.79
C ARG A 209 25.76 -20.56 -7.25
N THR A 210 25.82 -19.24 -7.45
CA THR A 210 26.90 -18.41 -6.88
C THR A 210 26.35 -17.42 -5.85
N PRO A 211 26.97 -17.25 -4.67
CA PRO A 211 26.51 -16.32 -3.65
C PRO A 211 26.32 -14.88 -4.15
N GLY A 212 27.16 -14.43 -5.10
CA GLY A 212 27.05 -13.10 -5.71
C GLY A 212 25.85 -12.92 -6.64
N ALA A 213 25.36 -14.00 -7.26
CA ALA A 213 24.23 -13.95 -8.18
C ALA A 213 22.86 -13.92 -7.47
N ILE A 214 22.78 -14.53 -6.29
CA ILE A 214 21.59 -14.43 -5.40
C ILE A 214 21.42 -12.98 -4.91
N GLY A 215 22.52 -12.23 -4.75
CA GLY A 215 22.46 -10.79 -4.44
C GLY A 215 22.20 -9.88 -5.65
N SER A 216 22.64 -10.25 -6.86
CA SER A 216 22.50 -9.43 -8.08
C SER A 216 21.12 -9.49 -8.74
N SER A 217 20.25 -10.35 -8.24
CA SER A 217 18.88 -10.60 -8.70
C SER A 217 17.92 -9.44 -8.38
N TRP A 218 18.11 -8.78 -7.24
CA TRP A 218 17.28 -7.69 -6.77
C TRP A 218 17.52 -6.42 -7.58
N ARG A 219 16.43 -5.86 -8.11
CA ARG A 219 16.40 -4.55 -8.78
C ARG A 219 15.85 -3.51 -7.82
N LYS A 220 16.51 -2.37 -7.69
CA LYS A 220 16.01 -1.26 -6.86
C LYS A 220 14.88 -0.54 -7.60
N LEU A 221 13.73 -0.41 -6.95
CA LEU A 221 12.58 0.34 -7.46
C LEU A 221 12.58 1.78 -6.95
N ARG A 222 12.80 1.96 -5.64
CA ARG A 222 12.64 3.27 -4.99
C ARG A 222 13.46 3.39 -3.72
N GLU A 223 13.89 4.61 -3.43
CA GLU A 223 14.38 5.02 -2.12
C GLU A 223 13.48 6.12 -1.57
N VAL A 224 12.87 5.87 -0.42
CA VAL A 224 12.04 6.84 0.30
C VAL A 224 12.84 7.35 1.49
N THR A 225 13.48 8.49 1.31
CA THR A 225 14.32 9.11 2.34
C THR A 225 13.47 9.60 3.52
N TRP A 226 14.00 9.47 4.73
CA TRP A 226 13.38 9.97 5.97
C TRP A 226 12.03 9.33 6.34
N PHE A 227 11.70 8.17 5.76
CA PHE A 227 10.49 7.42 6.08
C PHE A 227 10.41 7.07 7.58
N PHE A 228 11.53 6.71 8.23
CA PHE A 228 11.57 6.39 9.66
C PHE A 228 12.00 7.56 10.55
N TRP A 229 12.21 8.76 10.00
CA TRP A 229 12.58 9.92 10.81
C TRP A 229 11.41 10.37 11.69
N GLY A 230 11.66 10.51 12.99
CA GLY A 230 10.65 10.91 13.98
C GLY A 230 9.55 9.88 14.22
N VAL A 231 9.77 8.61 13.88
CA VAL A 231 8.82 7.52 14.03
C VAL A 231 9.32 6.57 15.11
N GLU A 232 8.51 6.34 16.14
CA GLU A 232 8.79 5.31 17.14
C GLU A 232 8.55 3.91 16.52
N ASP A 233 9.43 2.94 16.77
CA ASP A 233 9.34 1.63 16.12
C ASP A 233 8.01 0.90 16.37
N LYS A 234 7.41 1.08 17.57
CA LYS A 234 6.08 0.56 17.91
C LYS A 234 4.91 1.14 17.11
N SER A 235 5.18 2.22 16.37
CA SER A 235 4.23 2.88 15.47
C SER A 235 4.45 2.46 14.01
N VAL A 236 5.31 1.45 13.76
CA VAL A 236 5.49 0.87 12.43
C VAL A 236 4.60 -0.36 12.30
N HIS A 237 3.83 -0.36 11.22
CA HIS A 237 2.97 -1.48 10.85
C HIS A 237 3.35 -1.95 9.47
N VAL A 238 3.53 -3.25 9.26
CA VAL A 238 3.93 -3.80 7.96
C VAL A 238 3.10 -5.04 7.66
N GLY A 239 2.80 -5.24 6.38
CA GLY A 239 1.89 -6.29 5.97
C GLY A 239 1.75 -6.39 4.47
N VAL A 240 0.71 -7.09 4.06
CA VAL A 240 0.34 -7.31 2.66
C VAL A 240 -0.98 -6.63 2.34
N TYR A 241 -1.17 -6.29 1.06
CA TYR A 241 -2.41 -5.71 0.56
C TYR A 241 -2.78 -6.27 -0.81
N ALA A 242 -4.07 -6.22 -1.12
CA ALA A 242 -4.62 -6.43 -2.46
C ALA A 242 -5.61 -5.30 -2.77
N SER A 243 -5.73 -4.92 -4.05
CA SER A 243 -6.63 -3.84 -4.46
C SER A 243 -7.08 -4.00 -5.91
N ARG A 244 -8.37 -3.75 -6.14
CA ARG A 244 -9.03 -3.66 -7.44
C ARG A 244 -9.78 -2.33 -7.51
N PRO A 245 -9.14 -1.22 -7.94
CA PRO A 245 -9.78 0.08 -8.04
C PRO A 245 -10.82 0.14 -9.17
N ALA A 246 -10.61 -0.62 -10.25
CA ALA A 246 -11.55 -0.68 -11.35
C ALA A 246 -12.94 -1.15 -10.90
N ASN A 247 -13.98 -0.49 -11.40
CA ASN A 247 -15.40 -0.76 -11.10
C ASN A 247 -16.14 -1.44 -12.25
N LEU A 248 -15.40 -2.14 -13.12
CA LEU A 248 -16.00 -2.81 -14.28
C LEU A 248 -16.15 -4.30 -13.98
N SER A 249 -17.30 -4.86 -14.34
CA SER A 249 -17.46 -6.32 -14.37
C SER A 249 -16.53 -6.90 -15.43
N MET A 250 -15.87 -8.02 -15.14
CA MET A 250 -15.01 -8.70 -16.10
C MET A 250 -15.78 -9.07 -17.36
N GLU A 251 -17.07 -9.40 -17.23
CA GLU A 251 -18.01 -9.68 -18.32
C GLU A 251 -18.23 -8.49 -19.27
N SER A 252 -18.03 -7.26 -18.78
CA SER A 252 -18.18 -6.03 -19.58
C SER A 252 -16.90 -5.61 -20.32
N THR A 253 -15.81 -6.37 -20.19
CA THR A 253 -14.53 -6.03 -20.83
C THR A 253 -14.42 -6.60 -22.24
N MET A 254 -13.68 -5.92 -23.11
CA MET A 254 -13.36 -6.42 -24.45
C MET A 254 -12.52 -7.72 -24.42
N TRP A 255 -11.86 -8.00 -23.28
CA TRP A 255 -11.15 -9.26 -23.05
C TRP A 255 -12.12 -10.45 -22.93
N ALA A 256 -13.17 -10.33 -22.13
CA ALA A 256 -14.20 -11.36 -21.99
C ALA A 256 -14.99 -11.61 -23.29
N ALA A 257 -15.24 -10.54 -24.07
CA ALA A 257 -15.87 -10.63 -25.39
C ALA A 257 -14.98 -11.36 -26.42
N ARG A 258 -13.65 -11.26 -26.31
CA ARG A 258 -12.69 -11.86 -27.25
C ARG A 258 -12.30 -13.30 -26.88
N ASN A 259 -12.26 -13.63 -25.58
CA ASN A 259 -11.94 -14.97 -25.08
C ASN A 259 -13.20 -15.82 -24.82
N GLY A 260 -14.38 -15.26 -25.13
CA GLY A 260 -15.63 -15.98 -25.32
C GLY A 260 -16.14 -16.69 -24.08
N GLY A 261 -16.42 -15.99 -22.98
CA GLY A 261 -17.34 -16.41 -21.90
C GLY A 261 -17.20 -17.84 -21.35
N ARG A 262 -16.07 -18.52 -21.58
CA ARG A 262 -15.99 -19.99 -21.51
C ARG A 262 -15.66 -20.54 -20.13
N TYR A 263 -15.65 -19.69 -19.11
CA TYR A 263 -15.41 -20.08 -17.72
C TYR A 263 -16.65 -19.94 -16.80
N VAL A 264 -17.82 -19.56 -17.32
CA VAL A 264 -19.03 -19.37 -16.50
C VAL A 264 -20.01 -20.57 -16.57
N SER A 265 -19.62 -21.66 -17.24
CA SER A 265 -20.42 -22.89 -17.28
C SER A 265 -19.60 -24.06 -16.75
N GLY A 266 -19.50 -24.19 -15.43
CA GLY A 266 -18.81 -25.35 -14.88
C GLY A 266 -18.52 -25.40 -13.38
N LEU A 267 -19.19 -24.65 -12.50
CA LEU A 267 -19.09 -24.83 -11.05
C LEU A 267 -20.44 -24.61 -10.33
N ASP A 268 -21.53 -25.17 -10.86
CA ASP A 268 -22.65 -25.59 -10.01
C ASP A 268 -22.32 -27.01 -9.52
N GLY A 269 -21.54 -27.10 -8.44
CA GLY A 269 -21.05 -28.39 -7.96
C GLY A 269 -20.13 -28.35 -6.75
N GLY A 270 -20.60 -27.78 -5.64
CA GLY A 270 -20.21 -28.19 -4.28
C GLY A 270 -18.85 -27.71 -3.73
N GLY A 271 -18.91 -26.80 -2.75
CA GLY A 271 -17.94 -26.73 -1.65
C GLY A 271 -17.00 -25.52 -1.62
N GLY A 272 -17.34 -24.52 -0.77
CA GLY A 272 -16.38 -23.73 0.01
C GLY A 272 -15.62 -22.58 -0.67
N HIS A 273 -15.84 -21.36 -0.15
CA HIS A 273 -15.07 -20.12 -0.40
C HIS A 273 -15.34 -19.37 -1.73
N GLY A 274 -16.59 -18.91 -1.89
CA GLY A 274 -16.95 -17.95 -2.93
C GLY A 274 -16.47 -16.53 -2.60
N GLY A 275 -15.36 -16.11 -3.22
CA GLY A 275 -15.08 -14.68 -3.38
C GLY A 275 -16.17 -14.01 -4.23
N PRO A 276 -16.41 -12.69 -4.09
CA PRO A 276 -17.39 -12.01 -4.91
C PRO A 276 -17.05 -12.19 -6.38
N ALA A 277 -18.02 -12.62 -7.19
CA ALA A 277 -17.89 -12.67 -8.64
C ALA A 277 -17.35 -11.30 -9.12
N ASN A 278 -16.19 -11.28 -9.77
CA ASN A 278 -15.39 -10.09 -10.18
C ASN A 278 -14.36 -9.51 -9.18
N GLY A 279 -13.99 -10.21 -8.09
CA GLY A 279 -12.86 -9.81 -7.23
C GLY A 279 -11.48 -10.22 -7.76
N LEU A 280 -10.43 -9.47 -7.42
CA LEU A 280 -9.03 -9.87 -7.61
C LEU A 280 -8.67 -10.85 -6.50
N VAL A 281 -7.99 -11.94 -6.80
CA VAL A 281 -7.41 -12.85 -5.79
C VAL A 281 -5.90 -12.80 -5.95
N VAL A 282 -5.20 -12.40 -4.89
CA VAL A 282 -3.74 -12.34 -4.87
C VAL A 282 -3.23 -13.44 -3.94
N GLU A 283 -2.33 -14.27 -4.45
CA GLU A 283 -1.58 -15.27 -3.71
C GLU A 283 -0.32 -14.62 -3.13
N PHE A 284 0.00 -14.95 -1.88
CA PHE A 284 1.17 -14.49 -1.15
C PHE A 284 1.97 -15.69 -0.70
N GLU A 285 3.24 -15.74 -1.07
CA GLU A 285 4.16 -16.82 -0.75
C GLU A 285 5.42 -16.27 -0.09
N ASP A 286 6.02 -17.05 0.82
CA ASP A 286 7.28 -16.74 1.50
C ASP A 286 7.27 -15.37 2.20
N LEU A 287 6.17 -15.02 2.87
CA LEU A 287 6.11 -13.77 3.64
C LEU A 287 7.08 -13.82 4.81
N GLU A 288 8.03 -12.89 4.82
CA GLU A 288 8.98 -12.71 5.93
C GLU A 288 8.94 -11.26 6.41
N ILE A 289 8.99 -11.05 7.73
CA ILE A 289 8.99 -9.73 8.39
C ILE A 289 9.94 -9.79 9.57
N PHE A 290 10.94 -8.91 9.60
CA PHE A 290 11.92 -8.76 10.69
C PHE A 290 12.09 -7.31 11.10
#